data_AF-A0A7C2P3N0-F1
#
_entry.id   AF-A0A7C2P3N0-F1
#
_cell.length_a   1.000
_cell.length_b   1.000
_cell.length_c   1.000
_cell.angle_alpha   90.00
_cell.angle_beta   90.00
_cell.angle_gamma   90.00
#
_symmetry.space_group_name_H-M   'P 1'
#
loop_
_entity.id
_entity.type
_entity.pdbx_description
1 polymer ?
#
loop_
_entity_poly.entity_id
_entity_poly.type
_entity_poly.pdbx_seq_one_letter_code
_entity_poly.pdbx_strand_id
1 'polypeptide(L)'
;MKIKLAPFVENACESGFACLLTMVQGNVLVLGVSHWIVASQTGLLTGAIAAAVATVASSKRKWAVALVLGVTTTAVDAVVHLATLGAASLLEAAVTGVGAFVLSLAAGAALRRWNGVRRRAAPQAR
;
A
#
# COMPACT_ATOMS: atom_id res chain seq x y z
N MET A 1 -14.11 17.06 -6.70
CA MET A 1 -13.02 16.40 -5.94
C MET A 1 -11.92 15.98 -6.92
N LYS A 2 -10.71 16.51 -6.83
CA LYS A 2 -9.59 16.10 -7.71
C LYS A 2 -8.81 14.99 -7.00
N ILE A 3 -9.08 13.73 -7.35
CA ILE A 3 -8.27 12.60 -6.88
C ILE A 3 -6.85 12.84 -7.40
N LYS A 4 -5.89 12.97 -6.50
CA LYS A 4 -4.49 13.06 -6.90
C LYS A 4 -4.07 11.65 -7.31
N LEU A 5 -3.79 11.47 -8.60
CA LEU A 5 -3.49 10.15 -9.18
C LEU A 5 -2.20 9.53 -8.61
N ALA A 6 -1.20 10.37 -8.28
CA ALA A 6 0.08 9.93 -7.73
C ALA A 6 -0.04 9.14 -6.40
N PRO A 7 -0.68 9.66 -5.33
CA PRO A 7 -0.82 8.90 -4.08
C PRO A 7 -1.74 7.68 -4.22
N PHE A 8 -2.69 7.69 -5.16
CA PHE A 8 -3.50 6.50 -5.44
C PHE A 8 -2.64 5.36 -5.99
N VAL A 9 -1.81 5.63 -6.99
CA VAL A 9 -0.93 4.62 -7.61
C VAL A 9 0.12 4.12 -6.62
N GLU A 10 0.73 5.03 -5.85
CA GLU A 10 1.72 4.68 -4.82
C GLU A 10 1.10 3.72 -3.77
N ASN A 11 -0.04 4.09 -3.20
CA ASN A 11 -0.76 3.27 -2.23
C ASN A 11 -1.24 1.92 -2.80
N ALA A 12 -1.72 1.92 -4.05
CA ALA A 12 -2.19 0.71 -4.73
C ALA A 12 -1.04 -0.26 -5.01
N CYS A 13 0.11 0.25 -5.44
CA CYS A 13 1.30 -0.58 -5.67
C CYS A 13 1.88 -1.11 -4.36
N GLU A 14 1.96 -0.30 -3.30
CA GLU A 14 2.48 -0.74 -1.99
C GLU A 14 1.64 -1.86 -1.38
N SER A 15 0.32 -1.66 -1.34
CA SER A 15 -0.62 -2.67 -0.81
C SER A 15 -0.69 -3.90 -1.70
N GLY A 16 -0.67 -3.72 -3.03
CA GLY A 16 -0.61 -4.81 -4.00
C GLY A 16 0.65 -5.66 -3.84
N PHE A 17 1.84 -5.05 -3.76
CA PHE A 17 3.10 -5.78 -3.55
C PHE A 17 3.18 -6.47 -2.19
N ALA A 18 2.68 -5.82 -1.12
CA ALA A 18 2.63 -6.44 0.19
C ALA A 18 1.77 -7.72 0.16
N CYS A 19 0.58 -7.64 -0.44
CA CYS A 19 -0.34 -8.77 -0.62
C CYS A 19 0.26 -9.89 -1.48
N LEU A 20 0.95 -9.52 -2.55
CA LEU A 20 1.60 -10.47 -3.46
C LEU A 20 2.76 -11.22 -2.78
N LEU A 21 3.55 -10.52 -1.95
CA LEU A 21 4.67 -11.10 -1.20
C LEU A 21 4.21 -12.03 -0.08
N THR A 22 3.13 -11.69 0.62
CA THR A 22 2.57 -12.53 1.68
C THR A 22 1.90 -13.78 1.10
N MET A 23 1.14 -13.65 0.02
CA MET A 23 0.51 -14.79 -0.65
C MET A 23 1.50 -15.87 -1.09
N VAL A 24 2.68 -15.49 -1.55
CA VAL A 24 3.71 -16.46 -1.95
C VAL A 24 4.70 -16.78 -0.84
N GLN A 25 4.51 -16.22 0.35
CA GLN A 25 5.40 -16.40 1.50
C GLN A 25 6.89 -16.14 1.14
N GLY A 26 7.13 -15.20 0.22
CA GLY A 26 8.45 -14.89 -0.33
C GLY A 26 8.96 -15.81 -1.46
N ASN A 27 8.27 -16.91 -1.77
CA ASN A 27 8.60 -17.79 -2.90
C ASN A 27 7.96 -17.30 -4.22
N VAL A 28 8.59 -16.30 -4.84
CA VAL A 28 8.14 -15.71 -6.10
C VAL A 28 8.07 -16.68 -7.29
N LEU A 29 8.60 -17.91 -7.19
CA LEU A 29 8.41 -18.92 -8.25
C LEU A 29 7.01 -19.54 -8.25
N VAL A 30 6.25 -19.40 -7.15
CA VAL A 30 4.86 -19.92 -7.02
C VAL A 30 3.82 -18.91 -7.55
N LEU A 31 4.27 -17.77 -8.07
CA LEU A 31 3.41 -16.72 -8.62
C LEU A 31 2.58 -17.19 -9.81
N GLY A 32 1.35 -17.59 -9.52
CA GLY A 32 0.30 -17.85 -10.51
C GLY A 32 -0.55 -16.63 -10.86
N VAL A 33 -1.34 -16.76 -11.93
CA VAL A 33 -2.31 -15.75 -12.39
C VAL A 33 -3.37 -15.45 -11.33
N SER A 34 -3.78 -16.46 -10.54
CA SER A 34 -4.70 -16.31 -9.42
C SER A 34 -4.19 -15.31 -8.37
N HIS A 35 -2.91 -15.39 -7.99
CA HIS A 35 -2.29 -14.47 -7.04
C HIS A 35 -2.26 -13.03 -7.58
N TRP A 36 -2.01 -12.87 -8.89
CA TRP A 36 -2.04 -11.57 -9.55
C TRP A 36 -3.41 -10.91 -9.54
N ILE A 37 -4.47 -11.69 -9.78
CA ILE A 37 -5.85 -11.19 -9.76
C ILE A 37 -6.22 -10.70 -8.37
N VAL A 38 -5.95 -11.52 -7.35
CA VAL A 38 -6.31 -11.18 -5.97
C VAL A 38 -5.50 -9.97 -5.51
N ALA A 39 -4.19 -9.95 -5.71
CA ALA A 39 -3.34 -8.81 -5.36
C ALA A 39 -3.76 -7.51 -6.09
N SER A 40 -4.20 -7.61 -7.35
CA SER A 40 -4.72 -6.44 -8.10
C SER A 40 -6.02 -5.92 -7.51
N GLN A 41 -6.95 -6.80 -7.10
CA GLN A 41 -8.19 -6.42 -6.43
C GLN A 41 -7.91 -5.75 -5.08
N THR A 42 -7.07 -6.37 -4.25
CA THR A 42 -6.69 -5.84 -2.93
C THR A 42 -5.99 -4.49 -3.05
N GLY A 43 -5.06 -4.35 -4.01
CA GLY A 43 -4.34 -3.10 -4.27
C GLY A 43 -5.25 -1.98 -4.79
N LEU A 44 -6.17 -2.28 -5.71
CA LEU A 44 -7.11 -1.29 -6.25
C LEU A 44 -8.09 -0.79 -5.19
N LEU A 45 -8.71 -1.69 -4.41
CA LEU A 45 -9.62 -1.31 -3.33
C LEU A 45 -8.90 -0.49 -2.25
N THR A 46 -7.76 -0.99 -1.79
CA THR A 46 -6.96 -0.32 -0.75
C THR A 46 -6.47 1.04 -1.23
N GLY A 47 -5.94 1.11 -2.44
CA GLY A 47 -5.49 2.37 -3.07
C GLY A 47 -6.63 3.39 -3.16
N ALA A 48 -7.83 2.96 -3.54
CA ALA A 48 -9.01 3.83 -3.64
C ALA A 48 -9.41 4.37 -2.26
N ILE A 49 -9.51 3.50 -1.26
CA ILE A 49 -9.90 3.90 0.10
C ILE A 49 -8.83 4.79 0.71
N ALA A 50 -7.55 4.44 0.60
CA ALA A 50 -6.46 5.24 1.15
C ALA A 50 -6.35 6.61 0.47
N ALA A 51 -6.57 6.70 -0.84
CA ALA A 51 -6.64 7.97 -1.55
C ALA A 51 -7.85 8.81 -1.10
N ALA A 52 -9.02 8.19 -0.96
CA ALA A 52 -10.22 8.87 -0.45
C ALA A 52 -9.98 9.41 0.97
N VAL A 53 -9.46 8.59 1.88
CA VAL A 53 -9.14 8.99 3.25
C VAL A 53 -8.08 10.08 3.29
N ALA A 54 -7.03 9.99 2.46
CA ALA A 54 -6.00 11.03 2.37
C ALA A 54 -6.60 12.37 1.89
N THR A 55 -7.58 12.35 0.99
CA THR A 55 -8.27 13.57 0.54
C THR A 55 -9.24 14.14 1.57
N VAL A 56 -9.97 13.29 2.31
CA VAL A 56 -10.95 13.72 3.31
C VAL A 56 -10.27 14.16 4.61
N ALA A 57 -9.29 13.40 5.09
CA ALA A 57 -8.62 13.67 6.35
C ALA A 57 -7.66 14.87 6.27
N SER A 58 -7.34 15.38 5.06
CA SER A 58 -6.38 16.48 4.82
C SER A 58 -5.09 16.33 5.64
N SER A 59 -4.72 15.08 5.94
CA SER A 59 -3.77 14.79 7.00
C SER A 59 -2.36 14.97 6.46
N LYS A 60 -1.67 16.01 6.93
CA LYS A 60 -0.25 16.25 6.61
C LYS A 60 0.67 15.19 7.22
N ARG A 61 0.16 14.35 8.13
CA ARG A 61 0.95 13.36 8.88
C ARG A 61 1.00 12.05 8.09
N LYS A 62 2.11 11.84 7.39
CA LYS A 62 2.39 10.65 6.57
C LYS A 62 2.27 9.33 7.34
N TRP A 63 2.53 9.34 8.65
CA TRP A 63 2.35 8.16 9.50
C TRP A 63 0.87 7.76 9.64
N ALA A 64 -0.05 8.73 9.62
CA ALA A 64 -1.48 8.47 9.61
C ALA A 64 -1.93 7.86 8.27
N VAL A 65 -1.37 8.32 7.15
CA VAL A 65 -1.64 7.73 5.83
C VAL A 65 -1.13 6.29 5.76
N ALA A 66 0.08 6.03 6.25
CA ALA A 66 0.63 4.68 6.33
C ALA A 66 -0.23 3.78 7.23
N LEU A 67 -0.66 4.26 8.41
CA LEU A 67 -1.49 3.50 9.35
C LEU A 67 -2.86 3.17 8.72
N VAL A 68 -3.49 4.14 8.08
CA VAL A 68 -4.70 3.92 7.29
C VAL A 68 -4.44 2.87 6.22
N LEU A 69 -3.34 2.98 5.46
CA LEU A 69 -3.03 2.00 4.42
C LEU A 69 -2.90 0.59 4.99
N GLY A 70 -2.15 0.40 6.08
CA GLY A 70 -1.97 -0.90 6.72
C GLY A 70 -3.28 -1.50 7.23
N VAL A 71 -4.08 -0.73 7.97
CA VAL A 71 -5.38 -1.18 8.49
C VAL A 71 -6.34 -1.52 7.36
N THR A 72 -6.40 -0.67 6.33
CA THR A 72 -7.27 -0.89 5.18
C THR A 72 -6.82 -2.11 4.39
N THR A 73 -5.51 -2.30 4.22
CA THR A 73 -4.95 -3.48 3.55
C THR A 73 -5.32 -4.74 4.31
N THR A 74 -5.13 -4.80 5.64
CA THR A 74 -5.57 -5.96 6.44
C THR A 74 -7.06 -6.25 6.28
N ALA A 75 -7.91 -5.21 6.32
CA ALA A 75 -9.35 -5.38 6.21
C ALA A 75 -9.77 -5.89 4.82
N VAL A 76 -9.22 -5.29 3.75
CA VAL A 76 -9.53 -5.70 2.37
C VAL A 76 -8.97 -7.10 2.10
N ASP A 77 -7.74 -7.39 2.51
CA ASP A 77 -7.10 -8.69 2.33
C ASP A 77 -7.89 -9.79 3.05
N ALA A 78 -8.32 -9.53 4.30
CA ALA A 78 -9.19 -10.44 5.05
C ALA A 78 -10.53 -10.65 4.34
N VAL A 79 -11.20 -9.61 3.86
CA VAL A 79 -12.50 -9.75 3.16
C VAL A 79 -12.34 -10.54 1.86
N VAL A 80 -11.32 -10.23 1.07
CA VAL A 80 -11.08 -10.89 -0.23
C VAL A 80 -10.66 -12.35 -0.02
N HIS A 81 -9.85 -12.67 0.99
CA HIS A 81 -9.48 -14.04 1.34
C HIS A 81 -10.58 -14.83 2.06
N LEU A 82 -11.40 -14.22 2.91
CA LEU A 82 -12.59 -14.87 3.46
C LEU A 82 -13.57 -15.27 2.36
N ALA A 83 -13.70 -14.43 1.33
CA ALA A 83 -14.56 -14.71 0.19
C ALA A 83 -14.00 -15.80 -0.75
N THR A 84 -12.71 -16.14 -0.67
CA THR A 84 -12.05 -17.05 -1.63
C THR A 84 -11.45 -18.33 -1.04
N LEU A 85 -10.93 -18.35 0.21
CA LEU A 85 -10.06 -19.45 0.70
C LEU A 85 -10.23 -19.92 2.17
N GLY A 86 -11.10 -19.30 2.99
CA GLY A 86 -11.46 -19.81 4.33
C GLY A 86 -10.62 -19.28 5.53
N ALA A 87 -10.96 -19.73 6.75
CA ALA A 87 -10.66 -19.07 8.04
C ALA A 87 -9.17 -19.01 8.49
N ALA A 88 -8.24 -19.69 7.81
CA ALA A 88 -6.81 -19.65 8.13
C ALA A 88 -6.13 -18.31 7.74
N SER A 89 -6.88 -17.38 7.14
CA SER A 89 -6.38 -16.21 6.41
C SER A 89 -6.19 -14.94 7.26
N LEU A 90 -6.57 -14.93 8.55
CA LEU A 90 -6.48 -13.71 9.38
C LEU A 90 -5.05 -13.33 9.75
N LEU A 91 -4.20 -14.33 10.02
CA LEU A 91 -2.79 -14.08 10.37
C LEU A 91 -2.01 -13.61 9.13
N GLU A 92 -2.27 -14.23 7.97
CA GLU A 92 -1.75 -13.79 6.68
C GLU A 92 -2.18 -12.34 6.39
N ALA A 93 -3.47 -12.01 6.55
CA ALA A 93 -3.96 -10.64 6.35
C ALA A 93 -3.36 -9.61 7.31
N ALA A 94 -3.08 -10.01 8.56
CA ALA A 94 -2.38 -9.14 9.51
C ALA A 94 -0.94 -8.89 9.07
N VAL A 95 -0.21 -9.93 8.63
CA VAL A 95 1.15 -9.80 8.09
C VAL A 95 1.15 -8.96 6.81
N THR A 96 0.17 -9.14 5.93
CA THR A 96 -0.01 -8.33 4.70
C THR A 96 -0.16 -6.85 5.04
N GLY A 97 -1.01 -6.50 5.99
CA GLY A 97 -1.20 -5.10 6.38
C GLY A 97 -0.01 -4.50 7.10
N VAL A 98 0.73 -5.27 7.91
CA VAL A 98 2.01 -4.81 8.48
C VAL A 98 3.03 -4.58 7.38
N GLY A 99 3.10 -5.47 6.39
CA GLY A 99 3.94 -5.31 5.20
C GLY A 99 3.62 -4.01 4.46
N ALA A 100 2.34 -3.77 4.16
CA ALA A 100 1.89 -2.55 3.49
C ALA A 100 2.19 -1.28 4.30
N PHE A 101 1.99 -1.32 5.63
CA PHE A 101 2.35 -0.22 6.53
C PHE A 101 3.84 0.13 6.44
N VAL A 102 4.71 -0.88 6.53
CA VAL A 102 6.17 -0.71 6.47
C VAL A 102 6.60 -0.21 5.09
N LEU A 103 6.06 -0.78 4.01
CA LEU A 103 6.30 -0.34 2.64
C LEU A 103 5.93 1.13 2.45
N SER A 104 4.77 1.56 2.96
CA SER A 104 4.33 2.95 2.88
C SER A 104 5.21 3.91 3.66
N LEU A 105 5.69 3.49 4.84
CA LEU A 105 6.68 4.26 5.59
C LEU A 105 8.01 4.35 4.86
N ALA A 106 8.46 3.24 4.25
CA ALA A 106 9.70 3.16 3.51
C ALA A 106 9.67 4.02 2.25
N ALA A 107 8.63 3.91 1.42
CA ALA A 107 8.41 4.76 0.25
C ALA A 107 8.30 6.24 0.64
N GLY A 108 7.52 6.52 1.68
CA GLY A 108 7.42 7.86 2.24
C GLY A 108 8.76 8.41 2.74
N ALA A 109 9.66 7.57 3.25
CA ALA A 109 11.03 7.93 3.65
C ALA A 109 11.98 8.10 2.46
N ALA A 110 11.91 7.21 1.47
CA ALA A 110 12.67 7.26 0.24
C ALA A 110 12.35 8.55 -0.55
N LEU A 111 11.08 8.91 -0.70
CA LEU A 111 10.67 10.18 -1.31
C LEU A 111 11.17 11.40 -0.52
N ARG A 112 11.24 11.34 0.82
CA ARG A 112 11.82 12.44 1.62
C ARG A 112 13.30 12.58 1.36
N ARG A 113 14.04 11.47 1.34
CA ARG A 113 15.47 11.45 1.05
C ARG A 113 15.73 11.99 -0.36
N TRP A 114 14.95 11.55 -1.35
CA TRP A 114 15.05 12.01 -2.73
C TRP A 114 14.70 13.49 -2.89
N ASN A 115 13.62 13.98 -2.27
CA ASN A 115 13.27 15.40 -2.31
C ASN A 115 14.25 16.29 -1.54
N GLY A 116 14.86 15.79 -0.47
CA GLY A 116 15.96 16.46 0.23
C GLY A 116 17.20 16.58 -0.65
N VAL A 117 17.54 15.54 -1.40
CA VAL A 117 18.63 15.54 -2.39
C VAL A 117 18.31 16.48 -3.55
N ARG A 118 17.09 16.43 -4.12
CA ARG A 118 16.66 17.32 -5.20
C ARG A 118 16.61 18.80 -4.79
N ARG A 119 16.18 19.12 -3.57
CA ARG A 119 16.21 20.50 -3.06
C ARG A 119 17.61 21.03 -2.82
N ARG A 120 18.58 20.16 -2.50
CA ARG A 120 20.01 20.52 -2.43
C ARG A 120 20.66 20.68 -3.80
N ALA A 121 20.13 19.98 -4.82
CA ALA A 121 20.58 20.08 -6.21
C ALA A 121 19.90 21.21 -7.01
N ALA A 122 18.88 21.86 -6.46
CA ALA A 122 18.26 23.04 -7.08
C ALA A 122 19.23 24.23 -6.93
N PRO A 123 19.70 24.85 -8.03
CA PRO A 123 20.49 26.07 -7.95
C PRO A 123 19.68 27.11 -7.17
N GLN A 124 20.30 27.76 -6.19
CA GLN A 124 19.71 28.96 -5.61
C GLN A 124 19.69 30.03 -6.71
N ALA A 125 18.54 30.17 -7.36
CA ALA A 125 18.28 31.29 -8.25
C ALA A 125 18.30 32.55 -7.36
N ARG A 126 19.42 33.26 -7.45
CA ARG A 126 19.71 34.53 -6.80
C ARG A 126 19.33 35.66 -7.74
#